data_AF-A0A3M0XYL7-F1
#
_entry.id   AF-A0A3M0XYL7-F1
#
_cell.length_a   1.000
_cell.length_b   1.000
_cell.length_c   1.000
_cell.angle_alpha   90.00
_cell.angle_beta   90.00
_cell.angle_gamma   90.00
#
_symmetry.space_group_name_H-M   'P 1'
#
loop_
_entity.id
_entity.type
_entity.pdbx_description
1 polymer ?
#
loop_
_entity_poly.entity_id
_entity_poly.type
_entity_poly.pdbx_seq_one_letter_code
_entity_poly.pdbx_strand_id
1 'polypeptide(L)'
;MTFALDRDLLAHEPTLFRDALFASQIRHQSADAAISGTTLTSASADFAAQGVDAGDVAVVDGAPLEVVSRISSTQLEVSRLRERTSDPAVPPSPTSGASLTVATFAPQRRIVHDLLLRAIGVEPADPTASPSEADITNPQAFLRAEALGALHLIFAAAAPMVGPEAPLAEKARIYADRFARARRLLVAGIDLDGDGLPDAVRRANVLQLTRI
;
A
#
# COMPACT_ATOMS: atom_id res chain seq x y z
N MET A 1 -4.40 3.64 -10.17
CA MET A 1 -4.59 3.23 -8.74
C MET A 1 -3.21 2.81 -8.26
N THR A 2 -2.82 2.93 -6.98
CA THR A 2 -1.45 2.48 -6.62
C THR A 2 -1.32 0.95 -6.81
N PHE A 3 -0.12 0.44 -7.15
CA PHE A 3 0.08 -0.99 -7.42
C PHE A 3 0.05 -1.85 -6.14
N ALA A 4 0.48 -1.26 -5.03
CA ALA A 4 0.44 -1.83 -3.70
C ALA A 4 -0.61 -1.11 -2.84
N LEU A 5 -1.17 -1.86 -1.89
CA LEU A 5 -2.12 -1.43 -0.88
C LEU A 5 -1.48 -1.49 0.51
N ASP A 6 -2.17 -0.96 1.54
CA ASP A 6 -1.66 -1.01 2.92
C ASP A 6 -1.44 -2.45 3.41
N ARG A 7 -2.30 -3.40 3.00
CA ARG A 7 -2.11 -4.84 3.27
C ARG A 7 -0.76 -5.38 2.76
N ASP A 8 -0.23 -4.85 1.67
CA ASP A 8 1.02 -5.33 1.08
C ASP A 8 2.22 -4.80 1.88
N LEU A 9 2.07 -3.61 2.48
CA LEU A 9 3.03 -3.10 3.47
C LEU A 9 2.99 -3.97 4.74
N LEU A 10 1.79 -4.34 5.19
CA LEU A 10 1.60 -5.22 6.36
C LEU A 10 2.26 -6.59 6.17
N ALA A 11 2.22 -7.14 4.95
CA ALA A 11 2.87 -8.42 4.63
C ALA A 11 4.41 -8.37 4.78
N HIS A 12 5.01 -7.21 4.60
CA HIS A 12 6.45 -7.01 4.78
C HIS A 12 6.82 -6.58 6.20
N GLU A 13 6.02 -5.73 6.82
CA GLU A 13 6.24 -5.19 8.17
C GLU A 13 4.96 -5.32 9.01
N PRO A 14 4.77 -6.48 9.67
CA PRO A 14 3.55 -6.74 10.44
C PRO A 14 3.29 -5.75 11.57
N THR A 15 4.32 -5.05 12.06
CA THR A 15 4.20 -4.09 13.16
C THR A 15 4.06 -2.64 12.72
N LEU A 16 4.10 -2.37 11.40
CA LEU A 16 4.11 -1.02 10.82
C LEU A 16 2.96 -0.14 11.35
N PHE A 17 1.74 -0.68 11.32
CA PHE A 17 0.52 0.03 11.69
C PHE A 17 0.33 0.17 13.20
N ARG A 18 1.26 -0.33 14.01
CA ARG A 18 1.27 -0.13 15.46
C ARG A 18 2.41 0.78 15.88
N ASP A 19 3.58 0.61 15.27
CA ASP A 19 4.83 1.20 15.76
C ASP A 19 5.25 2.47 15.01
N ALA A 20 4.72 2.72 13.80
CA ALA A 20 5.14 3.83 12.92
C ALA A 20 3.96 4.64 12.36
N LEU A 21 2.87 4.75 13.13
CA LEU A 21 1.71 5.56 12.74
C LEU A 21 1.98 7.06 12.87
N PHE A 22 1.61 7.82 11.85
CA PHE A 22 1.53 9.27 11.93
C PHE A 22 0.08 9.68 12.20
N ALA A 23 -0.14 10.64 13.09
CA ALA A 23 -1.49 11.12 13.42
C ALA A 23 -2.27 11.61 12.18
N SER A 24 -1.59 12.25 11.23
CA SER A 24 -2.17 12.73 9.96
C SER A 24 -2.57 11.62 8.99
N GLN A 25 -2.30 10.36 9.33
CA GLN A 25 -2.54 9.18 8.49
C GLN A 25 -3.54 8.20 9.12
N ILE A 26 -4.10 8.57 10.26
CA ILE A 26 -5.22 7.87 10.89
C ILE A 26 -6.50 8.38 10.24
N ARG A 27 -7.28 7.47 9.65
CA ARG A 27 -8.60 7.74 9.05
C ARG A 27 -9.72 7.67 10.09
N HIS A 28 -9.59 6.74 11.02
CA HIS A 28 -10.58 6.49 12.07
C HIS A 28 -9.90 6.01 13.35
N GLN A 29 -10.43 6.43 14.50
CA GLN A 29 -10.06 5.88 15.79
C GLN A 29 -11.29 5.83 16.71
N SER A 30 -11.48 4.70 17.38
CA SER A 30 -12.59 4.49 18.33
C SER A 30 -12.26 3.43 19.37
N ALA A 31 -13.16 3.22 20.32
CA ALA A 31 -13.06 2.21 21.39
C ALA A 31 -14.33 1.38 21.53
N ASP A 32 -15.11 1.28 20.45
CA ASP A 32 -16.40 0.59 20.40
C ASP A 32 -16.41 -0.56 19.37
N ALA A 33 -15.23 -1.00 18.92
CA ALA A 33 -15.15 -1.98 17.86
C ALA A 33 -15.57 -3.38 18.33
N ALA A 34 -16.29 -4.09 17.48
CA ALA A 34 -16.70 -5.47 17.68
C ALA A 34 -16.44 -6.30 16.43
N ILE A 35 -16.02 -7.55 16.63
CA ILE A 35 -15.74 -8.51 15.56
C ILE A 35 -16.61 -9.75 15.77
N SER A 36 -17.32 -10.14 14.71
CA SER A 36 -18.03 -11.42 14.59
C SER A 36 -17.74 -12.05 13.23
N GLY A 37 -17.08 -13.21 13.22
CA GLY A 37 -16.57 -13.82 11.99
C GLY A 37 -15.54 -12.90 11.30
N THR A 38 -15.84 -12.46 10.09
CA THR A 38 -15.04 -11.49 9.31
C THR A 38 -15.65 -10.09 9.33
N THR A 39 -16.74 -9.86 10.07
CA THR A 39 -17.38 -8.55 10.14
C THR A 39 -16.85 -7.76 11.33
N LEU A 40 -16.24 -6.61 11.06
CA LEU A 40 -15.89 -5.59 12.04
C LEU A 40 -16.95 -4.51 12.04
N THR A 41 -17.46 -4.15 13.21
CA THR A 41 -18.43 -3.06 13.41
C THR A 41 -17.87 -2.02 14.37
N SER A 42 -18.10 -0.74 14.09
CA SER A 42 -17.89 0.38 15.02
C SER A 42 -19.06 1.35 14.86
N ALA A 43 -19.85 1.54 15.93
CA ALA A 43 -21.09 2.32 15.87
C ALA A 43 -20.82 3.83 15.71
N SER A 44 -19.68 4.28 16.20
CA SER A 44 -19.19 5.66 16.08
C SER A 44 -18.49 5.96 14.75
N ALA A 45 -18.30 4.97 13.88
CA ALA A 45 -17.60 5.15 12.60
C ALA A 45 -18.50 5.68 11.48
N ASP A 46 -17.87 6.42 10.57
CA ASP A 46 -18.35 6.62 9.21
C ASP A 46 -17.19 6.34 8.25
N PHE A 47 -16.94 5.04 8.02
CA PHE A 47 -15.88 4.53 7.16
C PHE A 47 -15.95 5.07 5.74
N ALA A 48 -17.15 5.39 5.24
CA ALA A 48 -17.31 5.98 3.92
C ALA A 48 -16.81 7.44 3.91
N ALA A 49 -17.27 8.27 4.85
CA ALA A 49 -16.83 9.66 4.96
C ALA A 49 -15.33 9.80 5.30
N GLN A 50 -14.79 8.82 6.03
CA GLN A 50 -13.37 8.75 6.39
C GLN A 50 -12.49 8.15 5.28
N GLY A 51 -13.09 7.77 4.16
CA GLY A 51 -12.38 7.24 2.99
C GLY A 51 -11.74 5.86 3.22
N VAL A 52 -12.21 5.09 4.21
CA VAL A 52 -11.72 3.74 4.48
C VAL A 52 -12.23 2.78 3.41
N ASP A 53 -11.35 2.01 2.79
CA ASP A 53 -11.69 1.13 1.67
C ASP A 53 -10.89 -0.20 1.69
N ALA A 54 -11.20 -1.08 0.75
CA ALA A 54 -10.49 -2.33 0.54
C ALA A 54 -8.98 -2.10 0.37
N GLY A 55 -8.18 -2.90 1.07
CA GLY A 55 -6.73 -2.80 1.07
C GLY A 55 -6.13 -1.94 2.17
N ASP A 56 -6.95 -1.16 2.89
CA ASP A 56 -6.54 -0.49 4.13
C ASP A 56 -6.23 -1.50 5.25
N VAL A 57 -5.66 -1.01 6.36
CA VAL A 57 -5.39 -1.82 7.55
C VAL A 57 -6.11 -1.25 8.77
N ALA A 58 -6.86 -2.13 9.44
CA ALA A 58 -7.51 -1.86 10.72
C ALA A 58 -6.72 -2.55 11.84
N VAL A 59 -6.35 -1.82 12.87
CA VAL A 59 -5.70 -2.34 14.08
C VAL A 59 -6.74 -2.42 15.18
N VAL A 60 -7.04 -3.64 15.63
CA VAL A 60 -8.03 -3.92 16.69
C VAL A 60 -7.31 -4.48 17.90
N ASP A 61 -7.31 -3.77 19.03
CA ASP A 61 -6.54 -4.11 20.23
C ASP A 61 -5.07 -4.48 19.94
N GLY A 62 -4.46 -3.72 19.02
CA GLY A 62 -3.08 -3.92 18.59
C GLY A 62 -2.85 -5.02 17.56
N ALA A 63 -3.89 -5.77 17.16
CA ALA A 63 -3.83 -6.78 16.11
C ALA A 63 -4.18 -6.15 14.74
N PRO A 64 -3.23 -6.11 13.78
CA PRO A 64 -3.49 -5.59 12.45
C PRO A 64 -4.28 -6.60 11.60
N LEU A 65 -5.31 -6.10 10.92
CA LEU A 65 -6.21 -6.82 10.04
C LEU A 65 -6.26 -6.09 8.70
N GLU A 66 -6.27 -6.83 7.59
CA GLU A 66 -6.56 -6.21 6.30
C GLU A 66 -8.06 -5.94 6.19
N VAL A 67 -8.42 -4.78 5.63
CA VAL A 67 -9.79 -4.47 5.22
C VAL A 67 -10.02 -5.11 3.86
N VAL A 68 -10.90 -6.11 3.80
CA VAL A 68 -11.23 -6.84 2.56
C VAL A 68 -12.21 -6.04 1.72
N SER A 69 -13.25 -5.49 2.36
CA SER A 69 -14.25 -4.66 1.72
C SER A 69 -14.94 -3.76 2.75
N ARG A 70 -15.52 -2.64 2.29
CA ARG A 70 -16.43 -1.82 3.09
C ARG A 70 -17.86 -2.28 2.87
N ILE A 71 -18.50 -2.82 3.90
CA ILE A 71 -19.88 -3.32 3.82
C ILE A 71 -20.88 -2.16 3.96
N SER A 72 -20.62 -1.25 4.90
CA SER A 72 -21.45 -0.06 5.15
C SER A 72 -20.61 1.07 5.75
N SER A 73 -21.23 2.18 6.15
CA SER A 73 -20.53 3.25 6.88
C SER A 73 -20.01 2.83 8.25
N THR A 74 -20.60 1.80 8.87
CA THR A 74 -20.22 1.33 10.23
C THR A 74 -19.68 -0.09 10.25
N GLN A 75 -19.59 -0.75 9.09
CA GLN A 75 -19.16 -2.14 8.97
C GLN A 75 -18.11 -2.35 7.88
N LEU A 76 -17.07 -3.09 8.23
CA LEU A 76 -16.02 -3.56 7.33
C LEU A 76 -16.02 -5.09 7.31
N GLU A 77 -15.73 -5.66 6.16
CA GLU A 77 -15.22 -7.02 6.09
C GLU A 77 -13.71 -6.97 6.34
N VAL A 78 -13.24 -7.71 7.33
CA VAL A 78 -11.84 -7.77 7.75
C VAL A 78 -11.33 -9.20 7.74
N SER A 79 -10.03 -9.33 7.59
CA SER A 79 -9.34 -10.62 7.58
C SER A 79 -8.00 -10.51 8.29
N ARG A 80 -7.54 -11.62 8.88
CA ARG A 80 -6.10 -11.82 9.07
C ARG A 80 -5.42 -11.79 7.70
N LEU A 81 -4.16 -11.39 7.65
CA LEU A 81 -3.44 -11.29 6.38
C LEU A 81 -3.52 -12.60 5.57
N ARG A 82 -4.14 -12.52 4.40
CA ARG A 82 -4.24 -13.61 3.42
C ARG A 82 -2.98 -13.73 2.57
N GLU A 83 -2.75 -14.91 2.01
CA GLU A 83 -1.71 -15.11 1.00
C GLU A 83 -2.02 -14.28 -0.25
N ARG A 84 -3.25 -14.37 -0.78
CA ARG A 84 -3.72 -13.62 -1.96
C ARG A 84 -5.00 -12.87 -1.66
N THR A 85 -5.22 -11.77 -2.38
CA THR A 85 -6.43 -10.95 -2.25
C THR A 85 -7.69 -11.65 -2.75
N SER A 86 -7.54 -12.68 -3.59
CA SER A 86 -8.61 -13.56 -4.06
C SER A 86 -8.99 -14.65 -3.07
N ASP A 87 -8.16 -14.92 -2.07
CA ASP A 87 -8.41 -16.00 -1.13
C ASP A 87 -9.56 -15.62 -0.16
N PRO A 88 -10.32 -16.61 0.35
CA PRO A 88 -11.34 -16.36 1.35
C PRO A 88 -10.80 -15.60 2.57
N ALA A 89 -11.62 -14.71 3.12
CA ALA A 89 -11.30 -13.99 4.34
C ALA A 89 -11.08 -14.96 5.51
N VAL A 90 -9.98 -14.76 6.23
CA VAL A 90 -9.56 -15.57 7.37
C VAL A 90 -10.02 -14.87 8.65
N PRO A 91 -11.01 -15.43 9.39
CA PRO A 91 -11.61 -14.75 10.52
C PRO A 91 -10.57 -14.49 11.63
N PRO A 92 -10.50 -13.27 12.19
CA PRO A 92 -9.79 -13.00 13.44
C PRO A 92 -10.56 -13.49 14.66
N SER A 93 -9.96 -13.36 15.84
CA SER A 93 -10.62 -13.69 17.10
C SER A 93 -11.84 -12.78 17.34
N PRO A 94 -12.99 -13.31 17.75
CA PRO A 94 -14.14 -12.50 18.15
C PRO A 94 -13.78 -11.55 19.29
N THR A 95 -14.36 -10.36 19.30
CA THR A 95 -14.04 -9.29 20.25
C THR A 95 -15.17 -8.28 20.32
N SER A 96 -15.29 -7.56 21.43
CA SER A 96 -16.30 -6.51 21.64
C SER A 96 -15.74 -5.37 22.50
N GLY A 97 -16.07 -4.12 22.17
CA GLY A 97 -15.61 -2.96 22.95
C GLY A 97 -14.10 -2.72 22.82
N ALA A 98 -13.51 -3.14 21.70
CA ALA A 98 -12.10 -3.00 21.44
C ALA A 98 -11.72 -1.62 20.93
N SER A 99 -10.46 -1.27 21.17
CA SER A 99 -9.81 -0.16 20.50
C SER A 99 -9.67 -0.47 19.01
N LEU A 100 -10.01 0.51 18.17
CA LEU A 100 -9.86 0.45 16.73
C LEU A 100 -9.08 1.65 16.24
N THR A 101 -8.12 1.41 15.38
CA THR A 101 -7.46 2.44 14.57
C THR A 101 -7.43 1.97 13.12
N VAL A 102 -7.96 2.77 12.21
CA VAL A 102 -7.80 2.55 10.77
C VAL A 102 -6.83 3.59 10.24
N ALA A 103 -5.76 3.14 9.60
CA ALA A 103 -4.72 4.02 9.09
C ALA A 103 -4.33 3.66 7.66
N THR A 104 -3.76 4.64 6.96
CA THR A 104 -3.29 4.46 5.58
C THR A 104 -1.94 5.12 5.35
N PHE A 105 -1.10 4.48 4.55
CA PHE A 105 0.11 5.09 4.00
C PHE A 105 -0.05 5.46 2.52
N ALA A 106 -1.28 5.69 2.06
CA ALA A 106 -1.58 6.09 0.69
C ALA A 106 -0.73 7.26 0.17
N PRO A 107 -0.39 8.31 0.96
CA PRO A 107 0.50 9.37 0.49
C PRO A 107 1.89 8.87 0.09
N GLN A 108 2.54 8.04 0.91
CA GLN A 108 3.86 7.48 0.60
C GLN A 108 3.79 6.50 -0.56
N ARG A 109 2.74 5.66 -0.62
CA ARG A 109 2.52 4.78 -1.78
C ARG A 109 2.36 5.57 -3.06
N ARG A 110 1.59 6.66 -3.05
CA ARG A 110 1.39 7.54 -4.21
C ARG A 110 2.70 8.14 -4.71
N ILE A 111 3.56 8.63 -3.81
CA ILE A 111 4.88 9.16 -4.20
C ILE A 111 5.70 8.10 -4.93
N VAL A 112 5.73 6.88 -4.39
CA VAL A 112 6.54 5.79 -4.97
C VAL A 112 5.94 5.29 -6.28
N HIS A 113 4.62 5.19 -6.36
CA HIS A 113 3.89 4.85 -7.57
C HIS A 113 4.27 5.79 -8.72
N ASP A 114 4.19 7.10 -8.48
CA ASP A 114 4.53 8.11 -9.47
C ASP A 114 6.01 8.04 -9.89
N LEU A 115 6.92 7.73 -8.95
CA LEU A 115 8.33 7.51 -9.25
C LEU A 115 8.57 6.27 -10.12
N LEU A 116 7.82 5.19 -9.87
CA LEU A 116 7.93 3.95 -10.65
C LEU A 116 7.38 4.12 -12.07
N LEU A 117 6.26 4.83 -12.22
CA LEU A 117 5.70 5.18 -13.54
C LEU A 117 6.69 6.03 -14.34
N ARG A 118 7.24 7.09 -13.75
CA ARG A 118 8.25 7.92 -14.43
C ARG A 118 9.51 7.15 -14.78
N ALA A 119 9.93 6.19 -13.95
CA ALA A 119 11.10 5.36 -14.23
C ALA A 119 10.94 4.47 -15.48
N ILE A 120 9.70 4.19 -15.89
CA ILE A 120 9.40 3.49 -17.16
C ILE A 120 8.89 4.44 -18.25
N GLY A 121 9.01 5.75 -18.05
CA GLY A 121 8.59 6.76 -19.02
C GLY A 121 7.07 6.88 -19.20
N VAL A 122 6.29 6.60 -18.15
CA VAL A 122 4.86 6.93 -18.05
C VAL A 122 4.75 8.17 -17.17
N GLU A 123 4.10 9.24 -17.65
CA GLU A 123 3.92 10.47 -16.88
C GLU A 123 2.56 10.45 -16.15
N PRO A 124 2.53 10.27 -14.82
CA PRO A 124 1.28 10.14 -14.08
C PRO A 124 0.45 11.43 -14.01
N ALA A 125 1.07 12.59 -14.20
CA ALA A 125 0.37 13.88 -14.14
C ALA A 125 -0.29 14.29 -15.46
N ASP A 126 0.03 13.61 -16.56
CA ASP A 126 -0.50 13.92 -17.89
C ASP A 126 -1.38 12.76 -18.40
N PRO A 127 -2.71 12.87 -18.32
CA PRO A 127 -3.62 11.82 -18.78
C PRO A 127 -3.63 11.67 -20.32
N THR A 128 -3.02 12.60 -21.05
CA THR A 128 -2.91 12.55 -22.52
C THR A 128 -1.58 11.96 -22.99
N ALA A 129 -0.63 11.73 -22.06
CA ALA A 129 0.63 11.10 -22.38
C ALA A 129 0.42 9.63 -22.79
N SER A 130 1.13 9.22 -23.85
CA SER A 130 1.21 7.82 -24.27
C SER A 130 2.66 7.35 -24.18
N PRO A 131 2.94 6.21 -23.52
CA PRO A 131 1.99 5.33 -22.84
C PRO A 131 1.52 5.87 -21.48
N SER A 132 0.32 5.43 -21.07
CA SER A 132 -0.34 5.70 -19.79
C SER A 132 -0.18 4.52 -18.80
N GLU A 133 -0.68 4.67 -17.57
CA GLU A 133 -0.73 3.55 -16.59
C GLU A 133 -1.60 2.39 -17.09
N ALA A 134 -2.67 2.68 -17.83
CA ALA A 134 -3.61 1.67 -18.33
C ALA A 134 -2.96 0.75 -19.39
N ASP A 135 -1.89 1.21 -20.03
CA ASP A 135 -1.15 0.50 -21.06
C ASP A 135 -0.19 -0.54 -20.46
N ILE A 136 -0.05 -0.60 -19.13
CA ILE A 136 0.81 -1.57 -18.45
C ILE A 136 0.10 -2.93 -18.35
N THR A 137 0.61 -3.93 -19.06
CA THR A 137 0.00 -5.27 -19.12
C THR A 137 0.33 -6.16 -17.91
N ASN A 138 1.34 -5.80 -17.13
CA ASN A 138 1.83 -6.59 -15.98
C ASN A 138 1.96 -5.79 -14.67
N PRO A 139 0.90 -5.09 -14.21
CA PRO A 139 0.98 -4.20 -13.04
C PRO A 139 1.43 -4.91 -11.75
N GLN A 140 1.15 -6.20 -11.62
CA GLN A 140 1.58 -7.02 -10.47
C GLN A 140 3.11 -7.08 -10.31
N ALA A 141 3.89 -6.87 -11.38
CA ALA A 141 5.35 -6.80 -11.30
C ALA A 141 5.85 -5.62 -10.45
N PHE A 142 5.03 -4.58 -10.28
CA PHE A 142 5.38 -3.35 -9.57
C PHE A 142 5.06 -3.41 -8.08
N LEU A 143 4.13 -4.27 -7.67
CA LEU A 143 3.61 -4.34 -6.29
C LEU A 143 4.74 -4.39 -5.26
N ARG A 144 5.69 -5.30 -5.44
CA ARG A 144 6.83 -5.45 -4.52
C ARG A 144 7.73 -4.21 -4.50
N ALA A 145 8.03 -3.62 -5.65
CA ALA A 145 8.87 -2.43 -5.70
C ALA A 145 8.17 -1.25 -5.02
N GLU A 146 6.87 -1.07 -5.28
CA GLU A 146 6.09 0.00 -4.68
C GLU A 146 5.98 -0.14 -3.17
N ALA A 147 5.68 -1.35 -2.67
CA ALA A 147 5.62 -1.62 -1.24
C ALA A 147 6.96 -1.33 -0.53
N LEU A 148 8.08 -1.79 -1.10
CA LEU A 148 9.41 -1.56 -0.53
C LEU A 148 9.80 -0.08 -0.53
N GLY A 149 9.48 0.65 -1.61
CA GLY A 149 9.73 2.08 -1.68
C GLY A 149 8.87 2.85 -0.67
N ALA A 150 7.61 2.44 -0.48
CA ALA A 150 6.72 3.08 0.49
C ALA A 150 7.23 2.87 1.92
N LEU A 151 7.63 1.64 2.28
CA LEU A 151 8.24 1.33 3.57
C LEU A 151 9.50 2.16 3.82
N HIS A 152 10.35 2.34 2.80
CA HIS A 152 11.51 3.22 2.92
C HIS A 152 11.09 4.65 3.31
N LEU A 153 10.14 5.26 2.60
CA LEU A 153 9.67 6.61 2.90
C LEU A 153 9.04 6.71 4.29
N ILE A 154 8.25 5.71 4.70
CA ILE A 154 7.59 5.68 6.01
C ILE A 154 8.63 5.66 7.13
N PHE A 155 9.59 4.73 7.07
CA PHE A 155 10.61 4.64 8.11
C PHE A 155 11.59 5.82 8.09
N ALA A 156 11.91 6.36 6.91
CA ALA A 156 12.74 7.56 6.80
C ALA A 156 12.05 8.77 7.44
N ALA A 157 10.73 8.90 7.28
CA ALA A 157 9.94 9.96 7.91
C ALA A 157 9.75 9.74 9.42
N ALA A 158 9.66 8.49 9.88
CA ALA A 158 9.47 8.16 11.29
C ALA A 158 10.78 8.22 12.11
N ALA A 159 11.94 7.97 11.48
CA ALA A 159 13.22 7.90 12.19
C ALA A 159 13.58 9.15 13.01
N PRO A 160 13.40 10.40 12.51
CA PRO A 160 13.67 11.61 13.28
C PRO A 160 12.83 11.74 14.56
N MET A 161 11.66 11.10 14.63
CA MET A 161 10.77 11.17 15.79
C MET A 161 11.28 10.37 17.00
N VAL A 162 12.16 9.39 16.77
CA VAL A 162 12.68 8.48 17.80
C VAL A 162 14.19 8.68 18.04
N GLY A 163 14.86 9.44 17.18
CA GLY A 163 16.29 9.79 17.27
C GLY A 163 17.18 9.04 16.26
N PRO A 164 18.42 9.50 16.02
CA PRO A 164 19.28 9.03 14.93
C PRO A 164 19.79 7.58 15.09
N GLU A 165 19.86 7.05 16.30
CA GLU A 165 20.23 5.64 16.57
C GLU A 165 19.01 4.71 16.64
N ALA A 166 17.82 5.20 16.31
CA ALA A 166 16.60 4.42 16.41
C ALA A 166 16.58 3.26 15.38
N PRO A 167 16.07 2.07 15.75
CA PRO A 167 15.88 0.94 14.84
C PRO A 167 15.14 1.28 13.53
N LEU A 168 14.34 2.36 13.53
CA LEU A 168 13.63 2.85 12.35
C LEU A 168 14.56 3.39 11.26
N ALA A 169 15.68 4.04 11.62
CA ALA A 169 16.65 4.54 10.65
C ALA A 169 17.31 3.38 9.89
N GLU A 170 17.64 2.30 10.60
CA GLU A 170 18.20 1.09 10.00
C GLU A 170 17.19 0.38 9.10
N LYS A 171 15.91 0.28 9.52
CA LYS A 171 14.84 -0.20 8.65
C LYS A 171 14.72 0.64 7.37
N ALA A 172 14.76 1.96 7.49
CA ALA A 172 14.69 2.86 6.34
C ALA A 172 15.81 2.56 5.32
N ARG A 173 17.04 2.31 5.80
CA ARG A 173 18.20 1.95 4.97
C ARG A 173 18.03 0.57 4.30
N ILE A 174 17.59 -0.43 5.06
CA ILE A 174 17.32 -1.79 4.53
C ILE A 174 16.26 -1.73 3.42
N TYR A 175 15.18 -0.97 3.63
CA TYR A 175 14.13 -0.82 2.63
C TYR A 175 14.57 -0.02 1.41
N ALA A 176 15.40 1.02 1.58
CA ALA A 176 16.02 1.73 0.46
C ALA A 176 16.83 0.79 -0.45
N ASP A 177 17.68 -0.06 0.15
CA ASP A 177 18.51 -1.03 -0.56
C ASP A 177 17.66 -2.08 -1.30
N ARG A 178 16.61 -2.58 -0.64
CA ARG A 178 15.68 -3.56 -1.24
C ARG A 178 14.88 -2.93 -2.37
N PHE A 179 14.40 -1.71 -2.20
CA PHE A 179 13.70 -0.95 -3.24
C PHE A 179 14.60 -0.72 -4.45
N ALA A 180 15.85 -0.27 -4.25
CA ALA A 180 16.80 -0.06 -5.32
C ALA A 180 17.14 -1.34 -6.10
N ARG A 181 17.13 -2.50 -5.45
CA ARG A 181 17.28 -3.81 -6.11
C ARG A 181 16.02 -4.22 -6.87
N ALA A 182 14.85 -4.08 -6.25
CA ALA A 182 13.57 -4.42 -6.86
C ALA A 182 13.31 -3.57 -8.12
N ARG A 183 13.52 -2.24 -8.04
CA ARG A 183 13.43 -1.33 -9.18
C ARG A 183 14.41 -1.72 -10.29
N ARG A 184 15.61 -2.20 -9.94
CA ARG A 184 16.60 -2.61 -10.93
C ARG A 184 16.16 -3.83 -11.76
N LEU A 185 15.36 -4.72 -11.18
CA LEU A 185 14.87 -5.92 -11.84
C LEU A 185 13.51 -5.72 -12.51
N LEU A 186 12.93 -4.52 -12.39
CA LEU A 186 11.58 -4.22 -12.86
C LEU A 186 11.53 -4.15 -14.39
N VAL A 187 10.55 -4.85 -14.95
CA VAL A 187 10.28 -4.93 -16.38
C VAL A 187 8.78 -4.68 -16.59
N ALA A 188 8.45 -3.65 -17.37
CA ALA A 188 7.09 -3.29 -17.74
C ALA A 188 6.81 -3.81 -19.17
N GLY A 189 5.74 -4.58 -19.33
CA GLY A 189 5.11 -4.79 -20.63
C GLY A 189 4.16 -3.63 -20.91
N ILE A 190 4.29 -3.01 -22.09
CA ILE A 190 3.48 -1.88 -22.53
C ILE A 190 2.70 -2.30 -23.77
N ASP A 191 1.39 -2.20 -23.70
CA ASP A 191 0.44 -2.33 -24.81
C ASP A 191 0.28 -0.95 -25.48
N LEU A 192 0.61 -0.85 -26.76
CA LEU A 192 0.58 0.41 -27.52
C LEU A 192 -0.58 0.44 -28.54
N ASP A 193 -1.21 -0.70 -28.83
CA ASP A 193 -2.29 -0.80 -29.82
C ASP A 193 -3.67 -1.16 -29.22
N GLY A 194 -3.71 -1.49 -27.93
CA GLY A 194 -4.91 -1.75 -27.15
C GLY A 194 -5.42 -3.19 -27.23
N ASP A 195 -4.61 -4.15 -27.71
CA ASP A 195 -5.00 -5.55 -27.82
C ASP A 195 -4.83 -6.36 -26.50
N GLY A 196 -4.25 -5.74 -25.48
CA GLY A 196 -3.97 -6.32 -24.16
C GLY A 196 -2.66 -7.12 -24.08
N LEU A 197 -1.87 -7.17 -25.16
CA LEU A 197 -0.57 -7.82 -25.23
C LEU A 197 0.56 -6.77 -25.22
N PRO A 198 1.75 -7.10 -24.68
CA PRO A 198 2.84 -6.14 -24.66
C PRO A 198 3.51 -6.01 -26.04
N ASP A 199 3.37 -4.84 -26.67
CA ASP A 199 4.12 -4.42 -27.86
C ASP A 199 5.58 -4.04 -27.54
N ALA A 200 5.78 -3.48 -26.35
CA ALA A 200 7.06 -2.96 -25.92
C ALA A 200 7.41 -3.41 -24.50
N VAL A 201 8.71 -3.52 -24.25
CA VAL A 201 9.25 -3.82 -22.92
C VAL A 201 10.08 -2.64 -22.44
N ARG A 202 9.68 -2.04 -21.32
CA ARG A 202 10.43 -0.95 -20.68
C ARG A 202 11.08 -1.41 -19.39
N ARG A 203 12.31 -0.97 -19.16
CA ARG A 203 13.09 -1.29 -17.96
C ARG A 203 13.48 -0.01 -17.23
N ALA A 204 13.32 0.00 -15.93
CA ALA A 204 13.50 1.19 -15.08
C ALA A 204 14.96 1.70 -14.96
N ASN A 205 15.95 1.07 -15.60
CA ASN A 205 17.36 1.49 -15.56
C ASN A 205 18.00 1.68 -16.93
N VAL A 206 17.21 1.75 -18.00
CA VAL A 206 17.78 2.03 -19.33
C VAL A 206 17.84 3.55 -19.49
N LEU A 207 19.07 4.08 -19.62
CA LEU A 207 19.26 5.45 -20.11
C LEU A 207 18.89 5.46 -21.59
N GLN A 208 17.78 6.09 -21.94
CA GLN A 208 17.40 6.29 -23.34
C GLN A 208 18.23 7.45 -23.90
N LEU A 209 19.31 7.12 -24.61
CA LEU A 209 20.09 8.11 -25.34
C LEU A 209 19.33 8.49 -26.62
N THR A 210 18.85 9.73 -26.69
CA THR A 210 18.28 10.28 -27.92
C THR A 210 19.40 10.87 -28.78
N ARG A 211 19.36 10.60 -30.08
CA ARG A 211 20.27 11.22 -31.04
C ARG A 211 19.82 12.67 -31.25
N ILE A 212 20.69 13.62 -30.95
CA ILE A 212 20.55 15.04 -31.29
C ILE A 212 21.18 15.27 -32.66
#